data_AF-A0A1J5EC26-F1
#
_entry.id   AF-A0A1J5EC26-F1
#
_cell.length_a   1.000
_cell.length_b   1.000
_cell.length_c   1.000
_cell.angle_alpha   90.00
_cell.angle_beta   90.00
_cell.angle_gamma   90.00
#
_symmetry.space_group_name_H-M   'P 1'
#
loop_
_entity.id
_entity.type
_entity.pdbx_description
1 polymer ?
#
loop_
_entity_poly.entity_id
_entity_poly.type
_entity_poly.pdbx_seq_one_letter_code
_entity_poly.pdbx_strand_id
1 'polypeptide(L)'
;MDEQEFQKKYVDLRMLKSIQEFLKTDTDARAAVYPIKVPEDLLYQLLRSQGAEDTDNVIHHIFKLGLNVWSEQLFSSTFGNEQSLKEFIKILKARRGK
;
A
#
# COMPACT_ATOMS: atom_id res chain seq x y z
N MET A 1 -17.67 8.31 -17.26
CA MET A 1 -16.26 8.31 -16.86
C MET A 1 -15.43 8.75 -18.04
N ASP A 2 -14.82 9.91 -17.90
CA ASP A 2 -13.88 10.42 -18.89
C ASP A 2 -12.55 9.66 -18.82
N GLU A 3 -11.65 9.93 -19.76
CA GLU A 3 -10.39 9.21 -19.87
C GLU A 3 -9.42 9.54 -18.72
N GLN A 4 -9.45 10.78 -18.19
CA GLN A 4 -8.58 11.18 -17.09
C GLN A 4 -8.97 10.47 -15.78
N GLU A 5 -10.27 10.44 -15.49
CA GLU A 5 -10.87 9.71 -14.38
C GLU A 5 -10.58 8.21 -14.50
N PHE A 6 -10.68 7.64 -15.70
CA PHE A 6 -10.34 6.24 -15.95
C PHE A 6 -8.86 5.93 -15.66
N GLN A 7 -7.94 6.73 -16.19
CA GLN A 7 -6.50 6.52 -15.99
C GLN A 7 -6.13 6.64 -14.51
N LYS A 8 -6.68 7.63 -13.80
CA LYS A 8 -6.49 7.77 -12.36
C LYS A 8 -6.96 6.53 -11.60
N LYS A 9 -8.21 6.12 -11.79
CA LYS A 9 -8.78 4.91 -11.15
C LYS A 9 -7.99 3.64 -11.51
N TYR A 10 -7.45 3.57 -12.73
CA TYR A 10 -6.64 2.43 -13.16
C TYR A 10 -5.29 2.37 -12.42
N VAL A 11 -4.59 3.50 -12.28
CA VAL A 11 -3.34 3.60 -11.51
C VAL A 11 -3.60 3.24 -10.05
N ASP A 12 -4.62 3.84 -9.44
CA ASP A 12 -4.99 3.58 -8.04
C ASP A 12 -5.32 2.09 -7.83
N LEU A 13 -6.07 1.46 -8.75
CA LEU A 13 -6.35 0.03 -8.69
C LEU A 13 -5.08 -0.83 -8.73
N ARG A 14 -4.12 -0.49 -9.59
CA ARG A 14 -2.84 -1.22 -9.66
C ARG A 14 -2.03 -1.06 -8.38
N MET A 15 -2.04 0.15 -7.82
CA MET A 15 -1.36 0.47 -6.57
C MET A 15 -1.96 -0.30 -5.39
N LEU A 16 -3.28 -0.28 -5.24
CA LEU A 16 -4.00 -1.05 -4.23
C LEU A 16 -3.68 -2.55 -4.31
N LYS A 17 -3.60 -3.11 -5.52
CA LYS A 17 -3.20 -4.51 -5.71
C LYS A 17 -1.77 -4.78 -5.26
N SER A 18 -0.83 -3.92 -5.64
CA SER A 18 0.57 -4.05 -5.24
C SER A 18 0.75 -3.96 -3.73
N ILE A 19 -0.01 -3.08 -3.06
CA ILE A 19 -0.03 -2.98 -1.59
C ILE A 19 -0.62 -4.23 -0.96
N GLN A 20 -1.74 -4.74 -1.48
CA GLN A 20 -2.34 -5.99 -0.99
C GLN A 20 -1.39 -7.17 -1.13
N GLU A 21 -0.60 -7.24 -2.20
CA GLU A 21 0.44 -8.24 -2.38
C GLU A 21 1.57 -8.06 -1.35
N PHE A 22 2.09 -6.83 -1.21
CA PHE A 22 3.12 -6.50 -0.22
C PHE A 22 2.73 -6.87 1.21
N LEU A 23 1.47 -6.60 1.61
CA LEU A 23 0.98 -6.92 2.95
C LEU A 23 0.79 -8.43 3.18
N LYS A 24 0.66 -9.24 2.12
CA LYS A 24 0.52 -10.71 2.20
C LYS A 24 1.85 -11.43 2.28
N THR A 25 2.92 -10.86 1.72
CA THR A 25 4.24 -11.50 1.62
C THR A 25 5.20 -10.90 2.63
N ASP A 26 5.76 -11.70 3.53
CA ASP A 26 6.76 -11.22 4.49
C ASP A 26 8.17 -11.08 3.91
N THR A 27 8.38 -11.36 2.61
CA THR A 27 9.68 -11.95 2.20
C THR A 27 10.33 -11.44 0.91
N ASP A 28 9.84 -10.40 0.23
CA ASP A 28 10.55 -9.85 -0.96
C ASP A 28 10.99 -8.39 -0.76
N ALA A 29 12.22 -8.23 -0.29
CA ALA A 29 12.89 -6.93 -0.06
C ALA A 29 13.35 -6.21 -1.34
N ARG A 30 12.88 -6.63 -2.52
CA ARG A 30 13.42 -6.22 -3.83
C ARG A 30 13.05 -4.79 -4.27
N ALA A 31 12.26 -4.05 -3.48
CA ALA A 31 11.63 -2.80 -3.90
C ALA A 31 11.91 -1.59 -2.97
N ALA A 32 13.04 -1.56 -2.25
CA ALA A 32 13.40 -0.40 -1.43
C ALA A 32 13.96 0.74 -2.30
N VAL A 33 13.25 1.87 -2.37
CA VAL A 33 13.68 3.07 -3.12
C VAL A 33 14.36 4.11 -2.20
N TYR A 34 14.01 4.14 -0.91
CA TYR A 34 14.58 5.08 0.06
C TYR A 34 14.40 4.59 1.52
N PRO A 35 15.34 4.85 2.43
CA PRO A 35 15.20 4.46 3.84
C PRO A 35 14.07 5.21 4.56
N ILE A 36 13.35 4.52 5.43
CA ILE A 36 12.32 5.14 6.28
C ILE A 36 13.01 6.04 7.32
N LYS A 37 12.54 7.28 7.43
CA LYS A 37 12.98 8.18 8.52
C LYS A 37 12.22 7.84 9.80
N VAL A 38 12.95 7.54 10.86
CA VAL A 38 12.41 7.18 12.18
C VAL A 38 12.86 8.21 13.20
N PRO A 39 12.02 8.62 14.17
CA PRO A 39 12.44 9.48 15.27
C PRO A 39 13.65 8.90 16.02
N GLU A 40 14.65 9.74 16.27
CA GLU A 40 15.94 9.31 16.82
C GLU A 40 15.80 8.63 18.18
N ASP A 41 15.02 9.21 19.09
CA ASP A 41 14.79 8.64 20.43
C ASP A 41 14.10 7.28 20.38
N LEU A 42 13.15 7.10 19.44
CA LEU A 42 12.46 5.82 19.25
C LEU A 42 13.47 4.76 18.76
N LEU A 43 14.23 5.09 17.73
CA LEU A 43 15.25 4.21 17.16
C LEU A 43 16.29 3.84 18.22
N TYR A 44 16.79 4.82 18.96
CA TYR A 44 17.78 4.62 20.00
C TYR A 44 17.27 3.74 21.14
N GLN A 45 16.05 4.00 21.64
CA GLN A 45 15.47 3.22 22.73
C GLN A 45 15.17 1.77 22.30
N LEU A 46 14.62 1.56 21.12
CA LEU A 46 14.35 0.21 20.59
C LEU A 46 15.66 -0.55 20.37
N LEU A 47 16.63 0.07 19.69
CA LEU A 47 17.91 -0.57 19.39
C LEU A 47 18.64 -0.98 20.67
N ARG A 48 18.64 -0.10 21.69
CA ARG A 48 19.27 -0.36 22.97
C ARG A 48 18.57 -1.46 23.77
N SER A 49 17.25 -1.56 23.68
CA SER A 49 16.46 -2.48 24.52
C SER A 49 16.24 -3.85 23.89
N GLN A 50 16.14 -3.93 22.56
CA GLN A 50 15.73 -5.14 21.83
C GLN A 50 16.73 -5.56 20.74
N GLY A 51 17.70 -4.72 20.39
CA GLY A 51 18.66 -5.02 19.34
C GLY A 51 18.14 -4.72 17.93
N ALA A 52 18.99 -4.91 16.93
CA ALA A 52 18.75 -4.41 15.57
C ALA A 52 17.62 -5.14 14.83
N GLU A 53 17.55 -6.47 14.94
CA GLU A 53 16.52 -7.29 14.27
C GLU A 53 15.11 -6.94 14.76
N ASP A 54 14.91 -6.91 16.08
CA ASP A 54 13.62 -6.54 16.66
C ASP A 54 13.24 -5.08 16.37
N THR A 55 14.23 -4.18 16.34
CA THR A 55 14.00 -2.78 15.97
C THR A 55 13.52 -2.67 14.51
N ASP A 56 14.14 -3.40 13.59
CA ASP A 56 13.72 -3.46 12.18
C ASP A 56 12.30 -4.03 12.06
N ASN A 57 12.00 -5.12 12.79
CA ASN A 57 10.67 -5.71 12.84
C ASN A 57 9.60 -4.71 13.32
N VAL A 58 9.89 -3.91 14.36
CA VAL A 58 8.97 -2.87 14.85
C VAL A 58 8.77 -1.77 13.81
N ILE A 59 9.85 -1.28 13.18
CA ILE A 59 9.75 -0.24 12.13
C ILE A 59 8.93 -0.74 10.94
N HIS A 60 9.18 -1.97 10.50
CA HIS A 60 8.43 -2.61 9.43
C HIS A 60 6.96 -2.78 9.78
N HIS A 61 6.66 -3.15 11.03
CA HIS A 61 5.28 -3.25 11.51
C HIS A 61 4.56 -1.90 11.49
N ILE A 62 5.20 -0.83 12.00
CA ILE A 62 4.66 0.53 11.95
C ILE A 62 4.39 0.94 10.49
N PHE A 63 5.33 0.65 9.59
CA PHE A 63 5.17 0.94 8.17
C PHE A 63 3.97 0.19 7.56
N LYS A 64 3.82 -1.11 7.83
CA LYS A 64 2.68 -1.91 7.36
C LYS A 64 1.34 -1.37 7.88
N LEU A 65 1.27 -0.95 9.15
CA LEU A 65 0.07 -0.34 9.71
C LEU A 65 -0.31 0.94 8.97
N GLY A 66 0.66 1.84 8.77
CA GLY A 66 0.45 3.08 8.02
C GLY A 66 0.03 2.82 6.57
N LEU A 67 0.66 1.84 5.92
CA LEU A 67 0.33 1.44 4.55
C LEU A 67 -1.07 0.87 4.44
N ASN A 68 -1.52 0.08 5.41
CA ASN A 68 -2.88 -0.45 5.45
C ASN A 68 -3.91 0.70 5.55
N VAL A 69 -3.76 1.59 6.53
CA VAL A 69 -4.65 2.76 6.71
C VAL A 69 -4.70 3.63 5.45
N TRP A 70 -3.54 3.91 4.86
CA TRP A 70 -3.49 4.70 3.64
C TRP A 70 -4.16 4.00 2.46
N SER A 71 -4.00 2.68 2.33
CA SER A 71 -4.65 1.91 1.26
C SER A 71 -6.18 1.94 1.37
N GLU A 72 -6.72 1.91 2.58
CA GLU A 72 -8.16 2.04 2.84
C GLU A 72 -8.67 3.44 2.45
N GLN A 73 -7.92 4.49 2.78
CA GLN A 73 -8.25 5.86 2.38
C GLN A 73 -8.18 6.05 0.86
N LEU A 74 -7.15 5.50 0.20
CA LEU A 74 -7.03 5.51 -1.26
C LEU A 74 -8.22 4.79 -1.89
N PHE A 75 -8.58 3.60 -1.40
CA PHE A 75 -9.75 2.87 -1.88
C PHE A 75 -11.04 3.68 -1.71
N SER A 76 -11.28 4.23 -0.51
CA SER A 76 -12.48 5.01 -0.21
C SER A 76 -12.57 6.28 -1.05
N SER A 77 -11.47 7.01 -1.24
CA SER A 77 -11.46 8.23 -2.05
C SER A 77 -11.62 7.97 -3.55
N THR A 78 -11.10 6.85 -4.06
CA THR A 78 -11.13 6.52 -5.49
C THR A 78 -12.40 5.78 -5.88
N PHE A 79 -12.85 4.82 -5.09
CA PHE A 79 -13.99 3.95 -5.41
C PHE A 79 -15.18 4.15 -4.48
N GLY A 80 -15.00 4.67 -3.26
CA GLY A 80 -16.07 4.85 -2.28
C GLY A 80 -16.51 3.54 -1.63
N ASN A 81 -16.84 2.53 -2.44
CA ASN A 81 -17.34 1.24 -1.99
C ASN A 81 -17.02 0.10 -2.99
N GLU A 82 -17.30 -1.13 -2.57
CA GLU A 82 -17.04 -2.33 -3.36
C GLU A 82 -17.87 -2.40 -4.65
N GLN A 83 -19.10 -1.88 -4.64
CA GLN A 83 -19.98 -1.90 -5.82
C GLN A 83 -19.40 -1.04 -6.95
N SER A 84 -18.93 0.17 -6.64
CA SER A 84 -18.27 1.05 -7.60
C SER A 84 -16.95 0.48 -8.12
N LEU A 85 -16.19 -0.25 -7.28
CA LEU A 85 -15.03 -1.01 -7.75
C LEU A 85 -15.43 -2.10 -8.75
N LYS A 86 -16.48 -2.89 -8.45
CA LYS A 86 -16.98 -3.95 -9.35
C LYS A 86 -17.41 -3.37 -10.70
N GLU A 87 -18.07 -2.22 -10.70
CA GLU A 87 -18.45 -1.51 -11.92
C GLU A 87 -17.23 -1.05 -12.72
N PHE A 88 -16.23 -0.47 -12.05
CA PHE A 88 -14.98 -0.09 -12.71
C PHE A 88 -14.25 -1.29 -13.32
N ILE A 89 -14.20 -2.44 -12.64
CA ILE A 89 -13.62 -3.68 -13.16
C ILE A 89 -14.36 -4.17 -14.41
N LYS A 90 -15.69 -4.07 -14.46
CA LYS A 90 -16.47 -4.42 -15.65
C LYS A 90 -16.08 -3.54 -16.85
N ILE A 91 -15.96 -2.23 -16.62
CA ILE A 91 -15.53 -1.27 -17.66
C ILE A 91 -14.11 -1.61 -18.15
N LEU A 92 -13.20 -1.91 -17.23
CA LEU A 92 -11.83 -2.29 -17.54
C LEU A 92 -11.77 -3.57 -18.39
N LYS A 93 -12.59 -4.58 -18.08
CA LYS A 93 -12.70 -5.81 -18.88
C LYS A 93 -13.26 -5.54 -20.27
N ALA A 94 -14.31 -4.73 -20.37
CA ALA A 94 -14.92 -4.35 -21.65
C ALA A 94 -13.92 -3.62 -22.56
N ARG A 95 -13.10 -2.72 -22.00
CA ARG A 95 -12.04 -2.00 -22.73
C ARG A 95 -10.88 -2.88 -23.17
N ARG A 96 -10.58 -3.95 -22.41
CA ARG A 96 -9.50 -4.90 -22.76
C ARG A 96 -9.90 -5.90 -23.84
N GLY A 97 -11.20 -6.10 -24.10
CA GLY A 97 -11.70 -6.93 -25.19
C GLY A 97 -11.17 -8.37 -25.15
N LYS A 98 -11.82 -9.23 -24.36
CA LYS A 98 -11.45 -10.61 -23.95
C LYS A 98 -10.54 -10.68 -22.72
#